data_AF-X1BVZ4-F1
#
_entry.id   AF-X1BVZ4-F1
#
_cell.length_a   1.000
_cell.length_b   1.000
_cell.length_c   1.000
_cell.angle_alpha   90.00
_cell.angle_beta   90.00
_cell.angle_gamma   90.00
#
_symmetry.space_group_name_H-M   'P 1'
#
loop_
_entity.id
_entity.type
_entity.pdbx_description
1 polymer ?
#
loop_
_entity_poly.entity_id
_entity_poly.type
_entity_poly.pdbx_seq_one_letter_code
_entity_poly.pdbx_strand_id
1 'polypeptide(L)'
;MAATSGQVTVTTAGTAVQGPDIDVVNQVTLGGLSGNTGLTYAGNDGAGDVTNANGFEFDAGGLIRIEVSNKVVTNLSQLWFDCATNGDKVCWILS
;
A
#
# COMPACT_ATOMS: atom_id res chain seq x y z
N MET A 1 -7.42 19.34 -8.68
CA MET A 1 -7.27 18.80 -7.31
C MET A 1 -6.37 17.58 -7.40
N ALA A 2 -5.43 17.41 -6.46
CA ALA A 2 -4.66 16.17 -6.36
C ALA A 2 -5.60 15.01 -5.98
N ALA A 3 -5.25 13.78 -6.39
CA ALA A 3 -6.03 12.61 -6.03
C ALA A 3 -5.97 12.38 -4.51
N THR A 4 -7.13 12.25 -3.87
CA THR A 4 -7.25 11.99 -2.43
C THR A 4 -7.48 10.51 -2.12
N SER A 5 -7.71 9.69 -3.14
CA SER A 5 -7.82 8.23 -3.03
C SER A 5 -7.41 7.58 -4.35
N GLY A 6 -7.06 6.30 -4.30
CA GLY A 6 -6.70 5.54 -5.48
C GLY A 6 -6.39 4.08 -5.17
N GLN A 7 -5.84 3.41 -6.16
CA GLN A 7 -5.46 2.00 -6.09
C GLN A 7 -4.09 1.79 -6.74
N VAL A 8 -3.31 0.89 -6.20
CA VAL A 8 -2.10 0.33 -6.80
C VAL A 8 -2.42 -1.12 -7.19
N THR A 9 -2.20 -1.47 -8.45
CA THR A 9 -2.38 -2.84 -8.93
C THR A 9 -1.02 -3.52 -9.00
N VAL A 10 -0.89 -4.65 -8.31
CA VAL A 10 0.31 -5.49 -8.40
C VAL A 10 0.08 -6.47 -9.53
N THR A 11 0.63 -6.18 -10.72
CA THR A 11 0.36 -6.99 -11.92
C THR A 11 0.88 -8.42 -11.80
N THR A 12 2.00 -8.59 -11.10
CA THR A 12 2.67 -9.87 -10.87
C THR A 12 2.97 -10.02 -9.39
N ALA A 13 2.42 -11.05 -8.76
CA ALA A 13 2.67 -11.39 -7.36
C ALA A 13 4.16 -11.64 -7.11
N GLY A 14 4.66 -11.18 -5.96
CA GLY A 14 6.08 -11.22 -5.63
C GLY A 14 6.90 -10.14 -6.33
N THR A 15 6.27 -9.16 -6.95
CA THR A 15 6.94 -8.01 -7.57
C THR A 15 6.36 -6.73 -6.98
N ALA A 16 7.04 -6.19 -5.97
CA ALA A 16 6.58 -4.98 -5.31
C ALA A 16 6.44 -3.80 -6.29
N VAL A 17 5.37 -3.05 -6.12
CA VAL A 17 5.05 -1.84 -6.88
C VAL A 17 5.12 -0.64 -5.96
N GLN A 18 5.88 0.37 -6.35
CA GLN A 18 5.99 1.61 -5.61
C GLN A 18 4.65 2.37 -5.60
N GLY A 19 4.34 3.01 -4.49
CA GLY A 19 3.22 3.94 -4.39
C GLY A 19 3.38 5.18 -5.28
N PRO A 20 2.29 5.89 -5.57
CA PRO A 20 2.33 7.11 -6.37
C PRO A 20 3.02 8.25 -5.62
N ASP A 21 3.57 9.21 -6.36
CA ASP A 21 4.12 10.45 -5.81
C ASP A 21 3.00 11.39 -5.35
N ILE A 22 2.52 11.17 -4.13
CA ILE A 22 1.42 11.89 -3.50
C ILE A 22 1.77 12.14 -2.04
N ASP A 23 1.77 13.41 -1.65
CA ASP A 23 2.06 13.83 -0.29
C ASP A 23 0.96 13.38 0.69
N VAL A 24 1.40 12.85 1.83
CA VAL A 24 0.53 12.48 2.94
C VAL A 24 0.67 13.56 4.01
N VAL A 25 -0.35 14.41 4.11
CA VAL A 25 -0.31 15.61 4.97
C VAL A 25 -0.66 15.30 6.43
N ASN A 26 -1.53 14.31 6.68
CA ASN A 26 -2.02 13.96 8.03
C ASN A 26 -2.02 12.45 8.25
N GLN A 27 -2.76 11.73 7.41
CA GLN A 27 -2.91 10.28 7.53
C GLN A 27 -3.24 9.68 6.17
N VAL A 28 -2.84 8.42 6.03
CA VAL A 28 -3.29 7.57 4.93
C VAL A 28 -3.87 6.29 5.50
N THR A 29 -5.02 5.88 4.96
CA THR A 29 -5.57 4.55 5.21
C THR A 29 -5.29 3.70 3.97
N LEU A 30 -4.75 2.51 4.19
CA LEU A 30 -4.51 1.52 3.16
C LEU A 30 -5.44 0.33 3.37
N GLY A 31 -5.72 -0.42 2.31
CA GLY A 31 -6.42 -1.68 2.46
C GLY A 31 -6.47 -2.51 1.19
N GLY A 32 -6.71 -3.81 1.35
CA GLY A 32 -6.89 -4.71 0.22
C GLY A 32 -8.23 -4.41 -0.46
N LEU A 33 -8.26 -4.36 -1.80
CA LEU A 33 -9.54 -4.27 -2.49
C LEU A 33 -10.39 -5.50 -2.16
N SER A 34 -11.70 -5.32 -1.96
CA SER A 34 -12.61 -6.40 -1.57
C SER A 34 -12.70 -7.54 -2.59
N GLY A 35 -12.31 -7.29 -3.84
CA GLY A 35 -12.27 -8.29 -4.91
C GLY A 35 -10.94 -9.03 -5.03
N ASN A 36 -9.95 -8.74 -4.17
CA ASN A 36 -8.70 -9.49 -4.14
C ASN A 36 -8.96 -10.93 -3.72
N THR A 37 -8.16 -11.85 -4.26
CA THR A 37 -8.24 -13.28 -3.90
C THR A 37 -7.07 -13.75 -3.05
N GLY A 38 -5.99 -12.98 -3.02
CA GLY A 38 -4.83 -13.22 -2.16
C GLY A 38 -4.67 -12.14 -1.09
N LEU A 39 -3.63 -12.35 -0.28
CA LEU A 39 -3.16 -11.39 0.70
C LEU A 39 -2.38 -10.27 0.00
N THR A 40 -2.45 -9.08 0.59
CA THR A 40 -1.72 -7.91 0.14
C THR A 40 -0.79 -7.40 1.22
N TYR A 41 0.33 -6.83 0.80
CA TYR A 41 1.43 -6.41 1.65
C TYR A 41 1.76 -4.94 1.39
N ALA A 42 1.95 -4.16 2.43
CA ALA A 42 2.46 -2.80 2.33
C ALA A 42 3.67 -2.60 3.25
N GLY A 43 4.68 -1.88 2.78
CA GLY A 43 5.89 -1.66 3.55
C GLY A 43 7.03 -1.10 2.72
N ASN A 44 8.20 -1.00 3.34
CA ASN A 44 9.46 -0.69 2.67
C ASN A 44 10.59 -1.20 3.56
N ASP A 45 11.36 -2.16 3.08
CA ASP A 45 12.48 -2.77 3.80
C ASP A 45 13.77 -1.93 3.81
N GLY A 46 13.73 -0.74 3.20
CA GLY A 46 14.88 0.16 3.06
C GLY A 46 15.67 -0.03 1.76
N ALA A 47 15.40 -1.10 1.00
CA ALA A 47 15.93 -1.33 -0.35
C ALA A 47 14.91 -1.02 -1.45
N GLY A 48 13.69 -0.60 -1.07
CA GLY A 48 12.61 -0.33 -1.99
C GLY A 48 11.85 -1.60 -2.39
N ASP A 49 11.61 -2.48 -1.43
CA ASP A 49 10.85 -3.71 -1.64
C ASP A 49 9.88 -3.98 -0.48
N VAL A 50 8.87 -4.79 -0.77
CA VAL A 50 8.01 -5.41 0.23
C VAL A 50 7.61 -6.80 -0.25
N THR A 51 7.60 -7.75 0.67
CA THR A 51 7.27 -9.16 0.44
C THR A 51 6.37 -9.67 1.57
N ASN A 52 5.91 -10.91 1.46
CA ASN A 52 5.21 -11.59 2.55
C ASN A 52 6.05 -11.79 3.83
N ALA A 53 7.37 -11.63 3.77
CA ALA A 53 8.26 -11.86 4.91
C ALA A 53 8.59 -10.58 5.71
N ASN A 54 8.41 -9.40 5.11
CA ASN A 54 8.77 -8.11 5.71
C ASN A 54 7.64 -7.07 5.64
N GLY A 55 6.57 -7.34 4.90
CA GLY A 55 5.43 -6.43 4.71
C GLY A 55 4.38 -6.56 5.80
N PHE A 56 3.62 -5.48 5.98
CA PHE A 56 2.40 -5.53 6.76
C PHE A 56 1.29 -6.16 5.92
N GLU A 57 0.74 -7.28 6.40
CA GLU A 57 -0.25 -8.09 5.69
C GLU A 57 -1.69 -7.60 5.93
N PHE A 58 -2.52 -7.65 4.89
CA PHE A 58 -3.96 -7.44 5.00
C PHE A 58 -4.74 -8.24 3.94
N ASP A 59 -5.88 -8.76 4.38
CA ASP A 59 -6.86 -9.49 3.58
C ASP A 59 -7.66 -8.58 2.63
N ALA A 60 -8.41 -9.20 1.72
CA ALA A 60 -9.40 -8.52 0.89
C ALA A 60 -10.43 -7.77 1.74
N GLY A 61 -10.52 -6.44 1.57
CA GLY A 61 -11.37 -5.57 2.38
C GLY A 61 -10.82 -5.25 3.77
N GLY A 62 -9.68 -5.82 4.15
CA GLY A 62 -8.95 -5.45 5.36
C GLY A 62 -8.36 -4.05 5.24
N LEU A 63 -8.40 -3.28 6.34
CA LEU A 63 -7.93 -1.91 6.40
C LEU A 63 -6.82 -1.75 7.44
N ILE A 64 -5.79 -0.99 7.10
CA ILE A 64 -4.80 -0.47 8.03
C ILE A 64 -4.78 1.06 7.96
N ARG A 65 -4.72 1.69 9.13
CA ARG A 65 -4.62 3.13 9.26
C ARG A 65 -3.18 3.51 9.64
N ILE A 66 -2.52 4.30 8.80
CA ILE A 66 -1.15 4.77 9.03
C ILE A 66 -1.21 6.26 9.38
N GLU A 67 -1.02 6.57 10.65
CA GLU A 67 -0.94 7.95 11.16
C GLU A 67 0.44 8.56 10.92
N VAL A 68 0.48 9.76 10.32
CA VAL A 68 1.73 10.53 10.12
C VAL A 68 2.14 11.28 11.38
N SER A 69 1.52 11.00 12.54
CA SER A 69 1.84 11.64 13.84
C SER A 69 3.33 11.58 14.22
N ASN A 70 4.14 10.76 13.55
CA ASN A 70 5.60 10.77 13.71
C ASN A 70 6.43 10.79 12.40
N LYS A 71 5.96 11.47 11.33
CA LYS A 71 6.74 11.78 10.10
C LYS A 71 7.41 10.61 9.34
N VAL A 72 7.07 9.35 9.62
CA VAL A 72 7.79 8.22 8.97
C VAL A 72 7.41 8.08 7.48
N VAL A 73 6.15 8.36 7.13
CA VAL A 73 5.66 8.37 5.74
C VAL A 73 5.06 9.74 5.44
N THR A 74 5.77 10.55 4.66
CA THR A 74 5.32 11.87 4.19
C THR A 74 4.82 11.84 2.74
N ASN A 75 5.11 10.78 2.00
CA ASN A 75 4.66 10.59 0.62
C ASN A 75 4.41 9.10 0.34
N LEU A 76 3.37 8.79 -0.43
CA LEU A 76 3.00 7.41 -0.78
C LEU A 76 4.09 6.67 -1.57
N SER A 77 4.98 7.38 -2.27
CA SER A 77 6.14 6.80 -2.96
C SER A 77 7.17 6.18 -2.02
N GLN A 78 7.09 6.45 -0.72
CA GLN A 78 7.94 5.81 0.29
C GLN A 78 7.45 4.40 0.65
N LEU A 79 6.23 4.04 0.23
CA LEU A 79 5.64 2.72 0.44
C LEU A 79 5.69 1.91 -0.85
N TRP A 80 5.89 0.63 -0.67
CA TRP A 80 5.83 -0.41 -1.69
C TRP A 80 4.69 -1.35 -1.37
N PHE A 81 4.13 -1.95 -2.42
CA PHE A 81 2.97 -2.82 -2.35
C PHE A 81 3.20 -4.11 -3.11
N ASP A 82 2.97 -5.24 -2.47
CA ASP A 82 3.05 -6.56 -3.12
C ASP A 82 1.80 -7.37 -2.79
N CYS A 83 1.61 -8.49 -3.47
CA CYS A 83 0.48 -9.38 -3.25
C CYS A 83 0.86 -10.85 -3.46
N ALA A 84 0.02 -11.72 -2.92
CA ALA A 84 0.13 -13.16 -3.12
C ALA A 84 -0.49 -13.62 -4.45
N THR A 85 -1.39 -12.84 -5.07
CA THR A 85 -2.06 -13.20 -6.34
C THR A 85 -2.00 -12.09 -7.38
N ASN A 86 -1.60 -12.44 -8.61
CA ASN A 86 -1.49 -11.51 -9.73
C ASN A 86 -2.77 -10.69 -9.94
N GLY A 87 -2.61 -9.38 -10.03
CA GLY A 87 -3.71 -8.45 -10.29
C GLY A 87 -4.46 -7.98 -9.04
N ASP A 88 -4.11 -8.48 -7.85
CA ASP A 88 -4.61 -7.95 -6.59
C ASP A 88 -4.19 -6.48 -6.41
N LYS A 89 -5.00 -5.74 -5.64
CA LYS A 89 -4.89 -4.29 -5.52
C LYS A 89 -4.87 -3.81 -4.09
N VAL A 90 -4.03 -2.81 -3.84
CA VAL A 90 -4.04 -2.05 -2.59
C VAL A 90 -4.72 -0.71 -2.84
N CYS A 91 -5.76 -0.42 -2.07
CA CYS A 91 -6.47 0.85 -2.08
C CYS A 91 -5.86 1.80 -1.06
N TRP A 92 -5.91 3.10 -1.33
CA TRP A 92 -5.46 4.14 -0.41
C TRP A 92 -6.43 5.33 -0.40
N ILE A 93 -6.51 6.02 0.74
CA ILE A 93 -7.26 7.28 0.91
C ILE A 93 -6.54 8.18 1.91
N LEU A 94 -6.40 9.46 1.57
CA LEU A 94 -5.84 10.51 2.43
C LEU A 94 -6.94 11.07 3.34
N SER A 95 -6.59 11.35 4.59
CA SER A 95 -7.47 11.96 5.59
C SER A 95 -6.69 12.89 6.52
#